data_AF-A0A1W9S433-F1
#
_entry.id   AF-A0A1W9S433-F1
#
_cell.length_a   1.000
_cell.length_b   1.000
_cell.length_c   1.000
_cell.angle_alpha   90.00
_cell.angle_beta   90.00
_cell.angle_gamma   90.00
#
_symmetry.space_group_name_H-M   'P 1'
#
loop_
_entity.id
_entity.type
_entity.pdbx_description
1 polymer ?
#
loop_
_entity_poly.entity_id
_entity_poly.type
_entity_poly.pdbx_seq_one_letter_code
_entity_poly.pdbx_strand_id
1 'polypeptide(L)'
;MVVSFLVYILVFSAALGIKPDQSLKYAKFKIEHVKADSTAMVEQDTVITEDLMSEIDKARRSIADEKADLQSQKERLIKEKEKLEALREEIQQLLADKRKAEEERMYNLAKIYDGMDQESVAKVFSQMEDSLVVVILPKMKPANASQVLEFLPPDRSARISKMLLVKGA
;
A
#
# COMPACT_ATOMS: atom_id res chain seq x y z
N MET A 1 65.88 -11.17 5.27
CA MET A 1 66.58 -11.98 4.23
C MET A 1 67.42 -11.13 3.25
N VAL A 2 67.00 -9.90 2.88
CA VAL A 2 67.69 -9.04 1.88
C VAL A 2 69.11 -8.60 2.29
N VAL A 3 69.37 -8.40 3.59
CA VAL A 3 70.67 -7.95 4.11
C VAL A 3 71.78 -9.00 3.92
N SER A 4 71.45 -10.29 3.95
CA SER A 4 72.42 -11.39 3.79
C SER A 4 72.93 -11.50 2.35
N PHE A 5 72.10 -11.15 1.36
CA PHE A 5 72.43 -11.22 -0.07
C PHE A 5 73.41 -10.12 -0.52
N LEU A 6 73.33 -8.94 0.10
CA LEU A 6 74.23 -7.81 -0.17
C LEU A 6 75.66 -8.04 0.30
N VAL A 7 75.82 -8.70 1.46
CA VAL A 7 77.13 -9.09 1.99
C VAL A 7 77.79 -10.11 1.07
N TYR A 8 77.01 -11.04 0.51
CA TYR A 8 77.52 -12.04 -0.42
C TYR A 8 77.98 -11.44 -1.75
N ILE A 9 77.25 -10.46 -2.30
CA ILE A 9 77.64 -9.75 -3.53
C ILE A 9 78.94 -8.95 -3.33
N LEU A 10 79.11 -8.33 -2.15
CA LEU A 10 80.33 -7.58 -1.81
C LEU A 10 81.56 -8.50 -1.70
N VAL A 11 81.42 -9.64 -1.03
CA VAL A 11 82.49 -10.64 -0.90
C VAL A 11 82.80 -11.31 -2.25
N PHE A 12 81.80 -11.59 -3.08
CA PHE A 12 82.00 -12.21 -4.40
C PHE A 12 82.65 -11.26 -5.41
N SER A 13 82.36 -9.94 -5.34
CA SER A 13 83.00 -8.93 -6.21
C SER A 13 84.51 -8.77 -5.96
N ALA A 14 84.96 -9.03 -4.72
CA ALA A 14 86.37 -8.97 -4.35
C ALA A 14 87.19 -10.12 -4.96
N ALA A 15 86.58 -11.29 -5.21
CA ALA A 15 87.24 -12.43 -5.85
C ALA A 15 87.42 -12.26 -7.38
N LEU A 16 86.67 -11.35 -8.00
CA LEU A 16 86.67 -11.08 -9.45
C LEU A 16 87.45 -9.79 -9.83
N GLY A 17 88.11 -9.13 -8.88
CA GLY A 17 88.93 -7.93 -9.14
C GLY A 17 88.14 -6.66 -9.47
N ILE A 18 86.84 -6.63 -9.15
CA ILE A 18 85.96 -5.48 -9.43
C ILE A 18 86.11 -4.45 -8.29
N LYS A 19 86.42 -3.19 -8.64
CA LYS A 19 86.63 -2.12 -7.64
C LYS A 19 85.36 -1.88 -6.80
N PRO A 20 85.49 -1.70 -5.47
CA PRO A 20 84.35 -1.66 -4.53
C PRO A 20 83.37 -0.50 -4.73
N ASP A 21 83.77 0.57 -5.43
CA ASP A 21 82.90 1.72 -5.71
C ASP A 21 81.77 1.40 -6.71
N GLN A 22 82.00 0.51 -7.69
CA GLN A 22 80.98 0.16 -8.68
C GLN A 22 79.94 -0.84 -8.16
N SER A 23 80.35 -1.78 -7.31
CA SER A 23 79.42 -2.73 -6.68
C SER A 23 78.49 -2.04 -5.67
N LEU A 24 78.97 -1.02 -4.96
CA LEU A 24 78.16 -0.16 -4.10
C LEU A 24 77.13 0.67 -4.88
N LYS A 25 77.50 1.22 -6.04
CA LYS A 25 76.55 1.92 -6.92
C LYS A 25 75.46 1.00 -7.45
N TYR A 26 75.81 -0.22 -7.88
CA TYR A 26 74.85 -1.20 -8.38
C TYR A 26 73.91 -1.72 -7.29
N ALA A 27 74.43 -1.95 -6.09
CA ALA A 27 73.65 -2.32 -4.92
C ALA A 27 72.69 -1.20 -4.50
N LYS A 28 73.15 0.05 -4.42
CA LYS A 28 72.28 1.20 -4.12
C LYS A 28 71.20 1.37 -5.18
N PHE A 29 71.55 1.32 -6.47
CA PHE A 29 70.61 1.44 -7.58
C PHE A 29 69.51 0.36 -7.52
N LYS A 30 69.88 -0.91 -7.28
CA LYS A 30 68.92 -2.01 -7.21
C LYS A 30 68.06 -1.95 -5.95
N ILE A 31 68.60 -1.53 -4.81
CA ILE A 31 67.81 -1.33 -3.57
C ILE A 31 66.84 -0.15 -3.72
N GLU A 32 67.25 0.93 -4.36
CA GLU A 32 66.44 2.12 -4.59
C GLU A 32 65.31 1.84 -5.60
N HIS A 33 65.59 1.09 -6.66
CA HIS A 33 64.57 0.67 -7.62
C HIS A 33 63.60 -0.36 -7.02
N VAL A 34 64.08 -1.33 -6.25
CA VAL A 34 63.19 -2.31 -5.56
C VAL A 34 62.35 -1.63 -4.47
N LYS A 35 62.88 -0.61 -3.78
CA LYS A 35 62.08 0.21 -2.87
C LYS A 35 61.05 1.03 -3.63
N ALA A 36 61.42 1.73 -4.70
CA ALA A 36 60.47 2.52 -5.49
C ALA A 36 59.33 1.68 -6.07
N ASP A 37 59.64 0.52 -6.63
CA ASP A 37 58.66 -0.40 -7.25
C ASP A 37 57.74 -1.04 -6.20
N SER A 38 58.30 -1.44 -5.04
CA SER A 38 57.51 -1.98 -3.93
C SER A 38 56.70 -0.92 -3.17
N THR A 39 57.12 0.35 -3.19
CA THR A 39 56.35 1.46 -2.59
C THR A 39 55.22 1.87 -3.53
N ALA A 40 55.48 1.92 -4.85
CA ALA A 40 54.45 2.20 -5.85
C ALA A 40 53.36 1.12 -5.91
N MET A 41 53.71 -0.17 -5.79
CA MET A 41 52.73 -1.27 -5.70
C MET A 41 51.86 -1.19 -4.43
N VAL A 42 52.47 -0.86 -3.29
CA VAL A 42 51.73 -0.73 -2.01
C VAL A 42 50.83 0.50 -2.03
N GLU A 43 51.32 1.63 -2.52
CA GLU A 43 50.58 2.88 -2.63
C GLU A 43 49.39 2.74 -3.61
N GLN A 44 49.57 2.02 -4.72
CA GLN A 44 48.52 1.72 -5.69
C GLN A 44 47.43 0.77 -5.13
N ASP A 45 47.79 -0.30 -4.43
CA ASP A 45 46.81 -1.21 -3.79
C ASP A 45 46.08 -0.54 -2.60
N THR A 46 46.75 0.32 -1.83
CA THR A 46 46.11 1.09 -0.74
C THR A 46 45.12 2.13 -1.27
N VAL A 47 45.44 2.80 -2.39
CA VAL A 47 44.54 3.77 -3.02
C VAL A 47 43.32 3.07 -3.66
N ILE A 48 43.51 1.91 -4.29
CA ILE A 48 42.41 1.11 -4.85
C ILE A 48 41.46 0.61 -3.74
N THR A 49 41.99 0.26 -2.57
CA THR A 49 41.16 -0.19 -1.44
C THR A 49 40.42 0.95 -0.74
N GLU A 50 41.03 2.13 -0.60
CA GLU A 50 40.36 3.31 -0.04
C GLU A 50 39.22 3.83 -0.94
N ASP A 51 39.42 3.86 -2.26
CA ASP A 51 38.38 4.30 -3.21
C ASP A 51 37.19 3.33 -3.23
N LEU A 52 37.46 2.02 -3.25
CA LEU A 52 36.42 0.98 -3.19
C LEU A 52 35.63 1.03 -1.86
N MET A 53 36.32 1.29 -0.73
CA MET A 53 35.67 1.47 0.57
C MET A 53 34.78 2.72 0.58
N SER A 54 35.23 3.83 -0.04
CA SER A 54 34.43 5.04 -0.20
C SER A 54 33.15 4.81 -1.01
N GLU A 55 33.24 4.07 -2.12
CA GLU A 55 32.08 3.70 -2.94
C GLU A 55 31.09 2.81 -2.18
N ILE A 56 31.59 1.82 -1.44
CA ILE A 56 30.75 0.95 -0.59
C ILE A 56 30.04 1.76 0.49
N ASP A 57 30.72 2.73 1.12
CA ASP A 57 30.10 3.57 2.14
C ASP A 57 29.05 4.52 1.55
N LYS A 58 29.28 5.06 0.35
CA LYS A 58 28.27 5.84 -0.39
C LYS A 58 27.05 4.98 -0.73
N ALA A 59 27.27 3.77 -1.25
CA ALA A 59 26.19 2.83 -1.57
C ALA A 59 25.40 2.43 -0.31
N ARG A 60 26.08 2.16 0.81
CA ARG A 60 25.44 1.84 2.09
C ARG A 60 24.58 2.99 2.61
N ARG A 61 25.04 4.23 2.49
CA ARG A 61 24.26 5.43 2.85
C ARG A 61 23.04 5.57 1.95
N SER A 62 23.19 5.45 0.63
CA SER A 62 22.06 5.50 -0.32
C SER A 62 21.01 4.44 0.01
N ILE A 63 21.43 3.19 0.24
CA ILE A 63 20.53 2.09 0.61
C ILE A 63 19.84 2.37 1.94
N ALA A 64 20.55 2.93 2.92
CA ALA A 64 19.97 3.29 4.21
C ALA A 64 18.91 4.40 4.08
N ASP A 65 19.20 5.42 3.28
CA ASP A 65 18.28 6.55 3.02
C ASP A 65 17.03 6.08 2.26
N GLU A 66 17.21 5.29 1.19
CA GLU A 66 16.10 4.68 0.43
C GLU A 66 15.25 3.76 1.31
N LYS A 67 15.87 2.97 2.18
CA LYS A 67 15.15 2.10 3.12
C LYS A 67 14.35 2.90 4.14
N ALA A 68 14.89 4.02 4.63
CA ALA A 68 14.18 4.90 5.54
C ALA A 68 12.99 5.59 4.86
N ASP A 69 13.17 6.04 3.62
CA ASP A 69 12.08 6.64 2.83
C ASP A 69 10.98 5.61 2.53
N LEU A 70 11.34 4.41 2.04
CA LEU A 70 10.39 3.33 1.77
C LEU A 70 9.62 2.93 3.03
N GLN A 71 10.28 2.89 4.18
CA GLN A 71 9.63 2.63 5.46
C GLN A 71 8.62 3.73 5.82
N SER A 72 8.98 5.00 5.63
CA SER A 72 8.05 6.13 5.85
C SER A 72 6.84 6.06 4.92
N GLN A 73 7.06 5.77 3.63
CA GLN A 73 5.98 5.60 2.66
C GLN A 73 5.06 4.43 3.05
N LYS A 74 5.63 3.30 3.47
CA LYS A 74 4.87 2.14 3.93
C LYS A 74 4.00 2.48 5.14
N GLU A 75 4.54 3.20 6.12
CA GLU A 75 3.79 3.64 7.29
C GLU A 75 2.65 4.60 6.93
N ARG A 76 2.87 5.51 5.98
CA ARG A 76 1.81 6.39 5.45
C ARG A 76 0.70 5.58 4.77
N LEU A 77 1.06 4.63 3.91
CA LEU A 77 0.10 3.76 3.23
C LEU A 77 -0.71 2.91 4.20
N ILE A 78 -0.08 2.40 5.27
CA ILE A 78 -0.80 1.65 6.32
C ILE A 78 -1.83 2.55 6.99
N LYS A 79 -1.45 3.78 7.40
CA LYS A 79 -2.37 4.73 8.03
C LYS A 79 -3.51 5.15 7.10
N GLU A 80 -3.22 5.38 5.83
CA GLU A 80 -4.24 5.70 4.82
C GLU A 80 -5.20 4.53 4.60
N LYS A 81 -4.68 3.30 4.56
CA LYS A 81 -5.50 2.09 4.46
C LYS A 81 -6.42 1.94 5.67
N GLU A 82 -5.90 2.07 6.88
CA GLU A 82 -6.70 2.01 8.12
C GLU A 82 -7.81 3.08 8.11
N LYS A 83 -7.49 4.31 7.67
CA LYS A 83 -8.48 5.38 7.54
C LYS A 83 -9.56 5.04 6.51
N LEU A 84 -9.18 4.48 5.37
CA LEU A 84 -10.13 4.06 4.33
C LEU A 84 -11.04 2.92 4.80
N GLU A 85 -10.49 1.96 5.54
CA GLU A 85 -11.27 0.86 6.14
C GLU A 85 -12.27 1.39 7.16
N ALA A 86 -11.85 2.30 8.06
CA ALA A 86 -12.74 2.94 9.02
C ALA A 86 -13.86 3.75 8.34
N LEU A 87 -13.54 4.56 7.32
CA LEU A 87 -14.54 5.31 6.56
C LEU A 87 -15.51 4.39 5.83
N ARG A 88 -15.02 3.27 5.29
CA ARG A 88 -15.87 2.27 4.62
C ARG A 88 -16.87 1.67 5.61
N GLU A 89 -16.43 1.30 6.81
CA GLU A 89 -17.30 0.78 7.87
C GLU A 89 -18.34 1.82 8.31
N GLU A 90 -17.93 3.07 8.51
CA GLU A 90 -18.83 4.17 8.86
C GLU A 90 -19.91 4.37 7.78
N ILE A 91 -19.52 4.38 6.49
CA ILE A 91 -20.47 4.47 5.38
C ILE A 91 -21.44 3.29 5.38
N GLN A 92 -20.97 2.07 5.63
CA GLN A 92 -21.83 0.89 5.69
C GLN A 92 -22.84 0.98 6.83
N GLN A 93 -22.43 1.47 8.00
CA GLN A 93 -23.30 1.70 9.14
C GLN A 93 -24.34 2.78 8.84
N LEU A 94 -23.92 3.95 8.34
CA LEU A 94 -24.83 5.03 7.96
C LEU A 94 -25.86 4.59 6.91
N LEU A 95 -25.45 3.78 5.94
CA LEU A 95 -26.37 3.21 4.95
C LEU A 95 -27.36 2.22 5.58
N ALA A 96 -26.92 1.41 6.55
CA ALA A 96 -27.81 0.51 7.28
C ALA A 96 -28.82 1.28 8.13
N ASP A 97 -28.37 2.29 8.87
CA ASP A 97 -29.22 3.14 9.70
C ASP A 97 -30.22 3.92 8.87
N LYS A 98 -29.80 4.46 7.73
CA LYS A 98 -30.69 5.13 6.78
C LYS A 98 -31.78 4.19 6.27
N ARG A 99 -31.42 2.97 5.84
CA ARG A 99 -32.39 1.96 5.40
C ARG A 99 -33.38 1.61 6.50
N LYS A 100 -32.88 1.40 7.73
CA LYS A 100 -33.74 1.10 8.89
C LYS A 100 -34.69 2.24 9.19
N ALA A 101 -34.22 3.49 9.19
CA ALA A 101 -35.07 4.65 9.42
C ALA A 101 -36.14 4.83 8.31
N GLU A 102 -35.79 4.55 7.05
CA GLU A 102 -36.73 4.56 5.93
C GLU A 102 -37.79 3.44 6.09
N GLU A 103 -37.38 2.22 6.44
CA GLU A 103 -38.29 1.10 6.72
C GLU A 103 -39.23 1.39 7.90
N GLU A 104 -38.71 1.96 9.00
CA GLU A 104 -39.51 2.34 10.16
C GLU A 104 -40.54 3.43 9.81
N ARG A 105 -40.16 4.42 9.00
CA ARG A 105 -41.09 5.46 8.51
C ARG A 105 -42.21 4.84 7.67
N MET A 106 -41.87 3.93 6.76
CA MET A 106 -42.85 3.22 5.93
C MET A 106 -43.80 2.37 6.78
N TYR A 107 -43.28 1.65 7.77
CA TYR A 107 -44.08 0.83 8.68
C TYR A 107 -45.01 1.68 9.55
N ASN A 108 -44.53 2.80 10.06
CA ASN A 108 -45.35 3.74 10.83
C ASN A 108 -46.48 4.32 9.98
N LEU A 109 -46.22 4.66 8.72
CA LEU A 109 -47.24 5.15 7.81
C LEU A 109 -48.30 4.06 7.51
N ALA A 110 -47.87 2.83 7.25
CA ALA A 110 -48.79 1.70 7.08
C ALA A 110 -49.65 1.47 8.33
N LYS A 111 -49.07 1.60 9.53
CA LYS A 111 -49.79 1.48 10.80
C LYS A 111 -50.85 2.58 10.99
N ILE A 112 -50.58 3.80 10.53
CA ILE A 112 -51.56 4.89 10.53
C ILE A 112 -52.75 4.50 9.64
N TYR A 113 -52.49 4.04 8.41
CA TYR A 113 -53.55 3.60 7.50
C TYR A 113 -54.30 2.35 8.00
N ASP A 114 -53.62 1.43 8.71
CA ASP A 114 -54.26 0.29 9.35
C ASP A 114 -55.25 0.68 10.46
N GLY A 115 -55.08 1.86 11.05
CA GLY A 115 -55.99 2.42 12.06
C GLY A 115 -57.14 3.24 11.47
N MET A 116 -57.14 3.49 10.16
CA MET A 116 -58.18 4.22 9.45
C MET A 116 -59.26 3.28 8.92
N ASP A 117 -60.41 3.86 8.54
CA ASP A 117 -61.41 3.17 7.74
C ASP A 117 -60.85 2.82 6.35
N GLN A 118 -60.97 1.55 5.92
CA GLN A 118 -60.28 1.05 4.74
C GLN A 118 -60.85 1.59 3.42
N GLU A 119 -62.14 1.91 3.38
CA GLU A 119 -62.75 2.60 2.23
C GLU A 119 -62.17 4.02 2.10
N SER A 120 -61.99 4.70 3.22
CA SER A 120 -61.35 6.03 3.28
C SER A 120 -59.87 5.97 2.86
N VAL A 121 -59.13 4.95 3.29
CA VAL A 121 -57.75 4.72 2.83
C VAL A 121 -57.71 4.47 1.32
N ALA A 122 -58.62 3.67 0.77
CA ALA A 122 -58.71 3.44 -0.66
C ALA A 122 -58.96 4.74 -1.46
N LYS A 123 -59.80 5.66 -0.94
CA LYS A 123 -59.97 7.00 -1.53
C LYS A 123 -58.66 7.79 -1.53
N VAL A 124 -57.89 7.76 -0.45
CA VAL A 124 -56.55 8.39 -0.41
C VAL A 124 -55.59 7.73 -1.41
N PHE A 125 -55.53 6.39 -1.43
CA PHE A 125 -54.65 5.63 -2.33
C PHE A 125 -55.04 5.83 -3.80
N SER A 126 -56.32 6.07 -4.09
CA SER A 126 -56.80 6.41 -5.42
C SER A 126 -56.27 7.74 -5.96
N GLN A 127 -55.71 8.60 -5.10
CA GLN A 127 -55.08 9.86 -5.48
C GLN A 127 -53.56 9.83 -5.36
N MET A 128 -53.01 8.78 -4.75
CA MET A 128 -51.57 8.58 -4.57
C MET A 128 -50.94 7.99 -5.85
N GLU A 129 -49.63 8.10 -6.05
CA GLU A 129 -48.95 7.37 -7.11
C GLU A 129 -48.89 5.85 -6.83
N ASP A 130 -49.04 5.04 -7.87
CA ASP A 130 -48.97 3.57 -7.77
C ASP A 130 -47.62 3.11 -7.16
N SER A 131 -46.53 3.83 -7.47
CA SER A 131 -45.17 3.61 -6.97
C SER A 131 -45.06 3.68 -5.43
N LEU A 132 -45.89 4.50 -4.78
CA LEU A 132 -45.95 4.68 -3.34
C LEU A 132 -46.91 3.69 -2.70
N VAL A 133 -48.07 3.45 -3.31
CA VAL A 133 -49.04 2.45 -2.84
C VAL A 133 -48.39 1.08 -2.75
N VAL A 134 -47.59 0.67 -3.76
CA VAL A 134 -46.89 -0.62 -3.73
C VAL A 134 -45.81 -0.73 -2.65
N VAL A 135 -45.36 0.39 -2.08
CA VAL A 135 -44.40 0.40 -0.96
C VAL A 135 -45.12 0.28 0.38
N ILE A 136 -46.25 0.96 0.53
CA ILE A 136 -46.99 1.05 1.81
C ILE A 136 -47.90 -0.16 2.01
N LEU A 137 -48.66 -0.53 0.98
CA LEU A 137 -49.71 -1.55 1.05
C LEU A 137 -49.20 -2.91 1.59
N PRO A 138 -48.00 -3.43 1.22
CA PRO A 138 -47.49 -4.69 1.76
C PRO A 138 -47.05 -4.63 3.23
N LYS A 139 -46.90 -3.42 3.79
CA LYS A 139 -46.54 -3.21 5.20
C LYS A 139 -47.77 -3.05 6.10
N MET A 140 -48.96 -2.92 5.51
CA MET A 140 -50.23 -2.93 6.22
C MET A 140 -50.59 -4.36 6.65
N LYS A 141 -51.55 -4.50 7.57
CA LYS A 141 -52.12 -5.81 7.90
C LYS A 141 -52.77 -6.42 6.65
N PRO A 142 -52.56 -7.72 6.36
CA PRO A 142 -53.08 -8.35 5.15
C PRO A 142 -54.59 -8.17 4.92
N ALA A 143 -55.39 -8.27 5.99
CA ALA A 143 -56.85 -8.10 5.93
C ALA A 143 -57.30 -6.66 5.61
N ASN A 144 -56.51 -5.67 6.03
CA ASN A 144 -56.77 -4.26 5.74
C ASN A 144 -56.33 -3.94 4.30
N ALA A 145 -55.13 -4.40 3.91
CA ALA A 145 -54.63 -4.27 2.55
C ALA A 145 -55.58 -4.89 1.51
N SER A 146 -56.19 -6.05 1.81
CA SER A 146 -57.18 -6.67 0.92
C SER A 146 -58.44 -5.82 0.77
N GLN A 147 -58.95 -5.23 1.85
CA GLN A 147 -60.09 -4.32 1.80
C GLN A 147 -59.78 -3.05 1.00
N VAL A 148 -58.57 -2.49 1.17
CA VAL A 148 -58.14 -1.33 0.35
C VAL A 148 -58.14 -1.68 -1.13
N LEU A 149 -57.64 -2.87 -1.51
CA LEU A 149 -57.69 -3.34 -2.91
C LEU A 149 -59.13 -3.58 -3.40
N GLU A 150 -60.03 -4.03 -2.53
CA GLU A 150 -61.45 -4.21 -2.84
C GLU A 150 -62.15 -2.89 -3.15
N PHE A 151 -61.84 -1.84 -2.40
CA PHE A 151 -62.44 -0.51 -2.59
C PHE A 151 -61.77 0.35 -3.67
N LEU A 152 -60.60 -0.05 -4.17
CA LEU A 152 -59.94 0.60 -5.29
C LEU A 152 -60.61 0.23 -6.64
N PRO A 153 -60.49 1.08 -7.68
CA PRO A 153 -60.94 0.73 -9.02
C PRO A 153 -60.32 -0.60 -9.51
N PRO A 154 -61.10 -1.54 -10.08
CA PRO A 154 -60.63 -2.89 -10.39
C PRO A 154 -59.39 -2.92 -11.31
N ASP A 155 -59.35 -2.03 -12.30
CA ASP A 155 -58.22 -1.88 -13.23
C ASP A 155 -56.94 -1.50 -12.48
N ARG A 156 -57.07 -0.65 -11.46
CA ARG A 156 -55.96 -0.20 -10.64
C ARG A 156 -55.52 -1.24 -9.63
N SER A 157 -56.44 -1.93 -8.98
CA SER A 157 -56.13 -3.05 -8.08
C SER A 157 -55.33 -4.13 -8.80
N ALA A 158 -55.70 -4.44 -10.05
CA ALA A 158 -54.95 -5.36 -10.90
C ALA A 158 -53.53 -4.84 -11.22
N ARG A 159 -53.37 -3.55 -11.55
CA ARG A 159 -52.05 -2.92 -11.78
C ARG A 159 -51.16 -2.97 -10.54
N ILE A 160 -51.68 -2.54 -9.39
CA ILE A 160 -50.96 -2.57 -8.11
C ILE A 160 -50.53 -4.01 -7.79
N SER A 161 -51.45 -4.97 -7.91
CA SER A 161 -51.16 -6.39 -7.68
C SER A 161 -50.04 -6.91 -8.59
N LYS A 162 -50.05 -6.52 -9.88
CA LYS A 162 -48.96 -6.86 -10.82
C LYS A 162 -47.63 -6.22 -10.39
N MET A 163 -47.64 -4.96 -9.99
CA MET A 163 -46.44 -4.26 -9.56
C MET A 163 -45.84 -4.86 -8.28
N LEU A 164 -46.68 -5.35 -7.36
CA LEU A 164 -46.23 -6.04 -6.15
C LEU A 164 -45.47 -7.35 -6.47
N LEU A 165 -45.92 -8.11 -7.47
CA LEU A 165 -45.22 -9.31 -7.93
C LEU A 165 -43.86 -8.98 -8.55
N VAL A 166 -43.79 -7.91 -9.36
CA VAL A 166 -42.55 -7.55 -10.08
C VAL A 166 -41.51 -6.93 -9.14
N LYS A 167 -41.93 -6.10 -8.17
CA LYS A 167 -41.01 -5.44 -7.23
C LYS A 167 -40.53 -6.38 -6.12
N GLY A 168 -41.20 -7.51 -5.93
CA GLY A 168 -40.80 -8.58 -5.02
C GLY A 168 -39.83 -9.60 -5.64
N ALA A 169 -39.49 -9.48 -6.92
CA ALA A 169 -38.57 -10.34 -7.66
C ALA A 169 -37.19 -9.68 -7.90
#